data_AF-A0A427EAR9-F1
#
_entry.id   AF-A0A427EAR9-F1
#
_cell.length_a   1.000
_cell.length_b   1.000
_cell.length_c   1.000
_cell.angle_alpha   90.00
_cell.angle_beta   90.00
_cell.angle_gamma   90.00
#
_symmetry.space_group_name_H-M   'P 1'
#
loop_
_entity.id
_entity.type
_entity.pdbx_description
1 polymer ?
#
loop_
_entity_poly.entity_id
_entity_poly.type
_entity_poly.pdbx_seq_one_letter_code
_entity_poly.pdbx_strand_id
1 'polypeptide(L)'
;MNMNDMILVSVDDHVIEPPDLFKNHLPAHLLDRAPKMQSTKNGSDSVDSWIFEDRVVPNFGLNAVVGRPLNEYGMEPSSYSQIREGTYDVKARVDDMNVNGILGSICFPTFPHFAGSFFLKAKDKALTLAVIQAYNDWHIDGWCAAAPGRFIPLSILPLWDIDLAVAEAKRVAAKGCRTISFFDNPVAQGLPSVHNDYWDPLWRVLEDNKIVISIHIGSGASAPYSSMDAPIDTWIVNMPMYIANATTDWLFSPIFKKFPTLKLALSEGGIGWVPYLLERADFTYKHHRAWTNSNFGELLPSELFKRNFITCFIDDQFGLQNTRFMNIDKITYECDYPHSDTLWPNAPEALWTSINHLTDEEINKITHLNAMREFGYDPFAVLKREECTVGALRAKATHVDVSPRENMGGFNPSNSEGRPVTNGEVMKLFA
;
A
#
# COMPACT_ATOMS: atom_id res chain seq x y z
N MET A 1 -11.84 24.55 10.96
CA MET A 1 -10.37 24.45 11.08
C MET A 1 -9.67 24.98 9.83
N ASN A 2 -8.35 25.17 9.87
CA ASN A 2 -7.53 25.49 8.69
C ASN A 2 -6.62 24.30 8.31
N MET A 3 -5.99 24.36 7.13
CA MET A 3 -5.06 23.33 6.65
C MET A 3 -3.99 22.92 7.67
N ASN A 4 -3.36 23.90 8.35
CA ASN A 4 -2.29 23.64 9.32
C ASN A 4 -2.78 23.01 10.63
N ASP A 5 -4.09 23.00 10.88
CA ASP A 5 -4.71 22.38 12.06
C ASP A 5 -5.03 20.89 11.82
N MET A 6 -4.97 20.43 10.56
CA MET A 6 -5.25 19.03 10.20
C MET A 6 -4.22 18.09 10.82
N ILE A 7 -4.64 16.86 11.08
CA ILE A 7 -3.76 15.72 11.38
C ILE A 7 -3.96 14.72 10.26
N LEU A 8 -2.87 14.33 9.59
CA LEU A 8 -2.92 13.41 8.45
C LEU A 8 -2.32 12.05 8.82
N VAL A 9 -3.01 10.96 8.50
CA VAL A 9 -2.50 9.60 8.59
C VAL A 9 -2.63 8.96 7.21
N SER A 10 -1.50 8.60 6.61
CA SER A 10 -1.45 7.87 5.35
C SER A 10 -1.68 6.38 5.62
N VAL A 11 -2.70 5.78 5.01
CA VAL A 11 -2.93 4.32 5.11
C VAL A 11 -2.27 3.53 3.98
N ASP A 12 -1.60 4.23 3.07
CA ASP A 12 -0.83 3.63 2.00
C ASP A 12 0.40 4.51 1.69
N ASP A 13 1.55 3.96 2.04
CA ASP A 13 2.87 4.39 1.66
C ASP A 13 3.72 3.11 1.52
N HIS A 14 4.96 3.25 1.12
CA HIS A 14 5.89 2.16 0.86
C HIS A 14 7.23 2.39 1.55
N VAL A 15 7.93 1.29 1.76
CA VAL A 15 9.32 1.30 2.20
C VAL A 15 10.19 0.64 1.16
N ILE A 16 11.26 1.32 0.77
CA ILE A 16 12.34 0.71 0.02
C ILE A 16 13.24 0.01 1.03
N GLU A 17 13.14 -1.31 1.09
CA GLU A 17 13.76 -2.08 2.15
C GLU A 17 15.29 -1.89 2.23
N PRO A 18 15.88 -1.53 3.38
CA PRO A 18 17.31 -1.29 3.46
C PRO A 18 18.12 -2.56 3.19
N PRO A 19 19.27 -2.48 2.50
CA PRO A 19 20.09 -3.64 2.11
C PRO A 19 20.51 -4.56 3.25
N ASP A 20 20.50 -4.07 4.49
CA ASP A 20 20.95 -4.78 5.67
C ASP A 20 19.83 -5.27 6.60
N LEU A 21 18.56 -5.18 6.17
CA LEU A 21 17.39 -5.50 6.99
C LEU A 21 17.46 -6.91 7.63
N PHE A 22 18.09 -7.88 6.98
CA PHE A 22 18.16 -9.26 7.49
C PHE A 22 19.28 -9.49 8.52
N LYS A 23 20.29 -8.60 8.62
CA LYS A 23 21.50 -8.86 9.42
C LYS A 23 21.21 -9.16 10.89
N ASN A 24 20.19 -8.52 11.47
CA ASN A 24 19.84 -8.63 12.88
C ASN A 24 18.54 -9.43 13.14
N HIS A 25 17.87 -9.88 12.08
CA HIS A 25 16.53 -10.48 12.18
C HIS A 25 16.48 -11.93 11.71
N LEU A 26 17.59 -12.45 11.15
CA LEU A 26 17.70 -13.85 10.72
C LEU A 26 18.79 -14.59 11.53
N PRO A 27 18.58 -15.86 11.93
CA PRO A 27 19.60 -16.64 12.61
C PRO A 27 20.93 -16.70 11.85
N ALA A 28 22.05 -16.65 12.57
CA ALA A 28 23.39 -16.56 11.97
C ALA A 28 23.69 -17.64 10.92
N HIS A 29 23.21 -18.88 11.13
CA HIS A 29 23.40 -20.00 10.20
C HIS A 29 22.58 -19.90 8.89
N LEU A 30 21.64 -18.93 8.80
CA LEU A 30 20.83 -18.67 7.62
C LEU A 30 21.24 -17.38 6.88
N LEU A 31 22.04 -16.50 7.49
CA LEU A 31 22.42 -15.20 6.92
C LEU A 31 23.10 -15.32 5.54
N ASP A 32 23.89 -16.36 5.32
CA ASP A 32 24.54 -16.59 4.02
C ASP A 32 23.55 -16.88 2.89
N ARG A 33 22.32 -17.29 3.23
CA ARG A 33 21.24 -17.64 2.31
C ARG A 33 20.09 -16.62 2.32
N ALA A 34 20.18 -15.56 3.12
CA ALA A 34 19.20 -14.49 3.14
C ALA A 34 19.09 -13.79 1.78
N PRO A 35 17.98 -13.08 1.49
CA PRO A 35 17.96 -12.13 0.38
C PRO A 35 19.10 -11.13 0.52
N LYS A 36 19.78 -10.82 -0.59
CA LYS A 36 20.96 -9.96 -0.63
C LYS A 36 20.83 -8.90 -1.69
N MET A 37 21.25 -7.68 -1.35
CA MET A 37 21.43 -6.63 -2.33
C MET A 37 22.70 -6.89 -3.15
N GLN A 38 22.56 -6.85 -4.47
CA GLN A 38 23.67 -6.90 -5.42
C GLN A 38 23.69 -5.65 -6.28
N SER A 39 24.82 -4.94 -6.28
CA SER A 39 25.05 -3.79 -7.16
C SER A 39 25.83 -4.23 -8.39
N THR A 40 25.31 -3.89 -9.56
CA THR A 40 25.96 -4.09 -10.87
C THR A 40 26.11 -2.74 -11.58
N LYS A 41 26.81 -2.74 -12.73
CA LYS A 41 26.97 -1.56 -13.57
C LYS A 41 26.25 -1.74 -14.90
N ASN A 42 25.46 -0.74 -15.30
CA ASN A 42 24.91 -0.60 -16.64
C ASN A 42 25.42 0.73 -17.23
N GLY A 43 26.46 0.66 -18.07
CA GLY A 43 27.20 1.85 -18.46
C GLY A 43 27.86 2.52 -17.25
N SER A 44 27.61 3.81 -17.04
CA SER A 44 28.07 4.56 -15.85
C SER A 44 27.23 4.31 -14.60
N ASP A 45 25.97 3.90 -14.77
CA ASP A 45 24.99 3.84 -13.70
C ASP A 45 25.13 2.57 -12.85
N SER A 46 24.87 2.72 -11.56
CA SER A 46 24.73 1.59 -10.64
C SER A 46 23.32 1.05 -10.69
N VAL A 47 23.20 -0.27 -10.80
CA VAL A 47 21.93 -1.00 -10.75
C VAL A 47 21.93 -1.90 -9.53
N ASP A 48 21.05 -1.60 -8.57
CA ASP A 48 20.86 -2.39 -7.37
C ASP A 48 19.73 -3.40 -7.58
N SER A 49 19.90 -4.63 -7.15
CA SER A 49 18.89 -5.69 -7.28
C SER A 49 18.90 -6.61 -6.07
N TRP A 50 17.71 -7.02 -5.64
CA TRP A 50 17.57 -8.05 -4.62
C TRP A 50 17.71 -9.44 -5.24
N ILE A 51 18.57 -10.25 -4.65
CA ILE A 51 18.83 -11.64 -5.05
C ILE A 51 18.38 -12.55 -3.93
N PHE A 52 17.54 -13.54 -4.24
CA PHE A 52 17.16 -14.60 -3.31
C PHE A 52 17.00 -15.91 -4.08
N GLU A 53 17.74 -16.93 -3.67
CA GLU A 53 17.91 -18.16 -4.46
C GLU A 53 18.42 -17.83 -5.89
N ASP A 54 17.76 -18.34 -6.93
CA ASP A 54 18.03 -18.03 -8.34
C ASP A 54 17.16 -16.89 -8.89
N ARG A 55 16.49 -16.12 -8.00
CA ARG A 55 15.55 -15.07 -8.38
C ARG A 55 16.15 -13.69 -8.17
N VAL A 56 15.82 -12.78 -9.09
CA VAL A 56 16.23 -11.38 -9.07
C VAL A 56 14.98 -10.52 -9.04
N VAL A 57 14.93 -9.54 -8.14
CA VAL A 57 14.01 -8.40 -8.24
C VAL A 57 14.83 -7.19 -8.68
N PRO A 58 14.64 -6.70 -9.92
CA PRO A 58 15.29 -5.50 -10.41
C PRO A 58 14.69 -4.24 -9.76
N ASN A 59 15.19 -3.07 -10.16
CA ASN A 59 15.10 -1.84 -9.39
C ASN A 59 13.70 -1.24 -9.18
N PHE A 60 13.62 -0.22 -8.31
CA PHE A 60 12.42 0.43 -7.81
C PHE A 60 11.61 1.12 -8.91
N GLY A 61 12.27 1.77 -9.87
CA GLY A 61 11.62 2.55 -10.92
C GLY A 61 10.68 3.61 -10.33
N LEU A 62 9.47 3.72 -10.90
CA LEU A 62 8.45 4.67 -10.44
C LEU A 62 8.05 4.50 -8.96
N ASN A 63 8.43 3.39 -8.31
CA ASN A 63 8.15 3.17 -6.90
C ASN A 63 9.10 3.94 -5.95
N ALA A 64 10.05 4.75 -6.45
CA ALA A 64 10.96 5.50 -5.59
C ALA A 64 11.44 6.84 -6.18
N VAL A 65 10.53 7.58 -6.84
CA VAL A 65 10.87 8.84 -7.53
C VAL A 65 10.63 10.10 -6.69
N VAL A 66 10.20 9.97 -5.43
CA VAL A 66 9.92 11.13 -4.56
C VAL A 66 11.07 12.13 -4.51
N GLY A 67 10.73 13.42 -4.66
CA GLY A 67 11.69 14.51 -4.69
C GLY A 67 12.47 14.67 -5.99
N ARG A 68 12.26 13.81 -7.00
CA ARG A 68 12.78 14.03 -8.36
C ARG A 68 11.88 15.01 -9.14
N PRO A 69 12.43 15.77 -10.09
CA PRO A 69 11.64 16.53 -11.05
C PRO A 69 10.71 15.61 -11.87
N LEU A 70 9.47 16.06 -12.13
CA LEU A 70 8.49 15.27 -12.89
C LEU A 70 8.97 14.91 -14.32
N ASN A 71 9.76 15.79 -14.94
CA ASN A 71 10.35 15.55 -16.26
C ASN A 71 11.48 14.52 -16.26
N GLU A 72 11.92 14.05 -15.08
CA GLU A 72 12.83 12.92 -14.91
C GLU A 72 12.11 11.62 -14.51
N TYR A 73 10.78 11.62 -14.41
CA TYR A 73 10.04 10.39 -14.09
C TYR A 73 10.18 9.39 -15.24
N GLY A 74 10.35 8.12 -14.88
CA GLY A 74 10.52 7.02 -15.81
C GLY A 74 10.83 5.73 -15.06
N MET A 75 11.42 4.75 -15.74
CA MET A 75 11.88 3.51 -15.10
C MET A 75 13.20 3.66 -14.33
N GLU A 76 13.52 4.90 -13.93
CA GLU A 76 14.55 5.26 -12.97
C GLU A 76 13.85 5.66 -11.67
N PRO A 77 14.46 5.51 -10.49
CA PRO A 77 15.86 5.19 -10.21
C PRO A 77 16.28 3.72 -10.36
N SER A 78 17.60 3.60 -10.52
CA SER A 78 18.54 2.47 -10.58
C SER A 78 19.12 1.88 -9.31
N SER A 79 19.21 2.68 -8.25
CA SER A 79 20.05 2.36 -7.09
C SER A 79 19.74 3.25 -5.89
N TYR A 80 20.18 2.82 -4.71
CA TYR A 80 19.98 3.56 -3.45
C TYR A 80 20.62 4.96 -3.47
N SER A 81 21.67 5.16 -4.27
CA SER A 81 22.29 6.48 -4.43
C SER A 81 21.43 7.47 -5.21
N GLN A 82 20.36 7.00 -5.86
CA GLN A 82 19.50 7.79 -6.75
C GLN A 82 18.09 8.01 -6.17
N ILE A 83 17.83 7.51 -4.96
CA ILE A 83 16.58 7.68 -4.23
C ILE A 83 16.81 8.55 -3.00
N ARG A 84 15.75 9.20 -2.54
CA ARG A 84 15.78 9.98 -1.31
C ARG A 84 16.01 9.07 -0.10
N GLU A 85 16.85 9.49 0.85
CA GLU A 85 17.18 8.69 2.04
C GLU A 85 15.95 8.27 2.85
N GLY A 86 14.94 9.13 2.94
CA GLY A 86 13.69 8.82 3.65
C GLY A 86 12.90 7.64 3.07
N THR A 87 13.28 7.12 1.91
CA THR A 87 12.69 5.90 1.34
C THR A 87 13.17 4.61 2.02
N TYR A 88 14.36 4.62 2.63
CA TYR A 88 14.99 3.43 3.23
C TYR A 88 15.61 3.66 4.63
N ASP A 89 15.77 4.90 5.07
CA ASP A 89 16.19 5.26 6.43
C ASP A 89 15.00 5.79 7.24
N VAL A 90 14.70 5.14 8.36
CA VAL A 90 13.51 5.45 9.17
C VAL A 90 13.55 6.83 9.83
N LYS A 91 14.75 7.35 10.13
CA LYS A 91 14.87 8.69 10.74
C LYS A 91 14.62 9.76 9.68
N ALA A 92 15.25 9.61 8.52
CA ALA A 92 14.98 10.47 7.36
C ALA A 92 13.51 10.36 6.91
N ARG A 93 12.90 9.18 7.02
CA ARG A 93 11.46 8.96 6.75
C ARG A 93 10.58 9.83 7.65
N VAL A 94 10.85 9.86 8.95
CA VAL A 94 10.08 10.71 9.90
C VAL A 94 10.25 12.19 9.58
N ASP A 95 11.44 12.61 9.18
CA ASP A 95 11.71 13.97 8.71
C ASP A 95 10.90 14.31 7.44
N ASP A 96 10.85 13.40 6.47
CA ASP A 96 10.03 13.57 5.26
C ASP A 96 8.53 13.61 5.56
N MET A 97 8.07 12.76 6.48
CA MET A 97 6.69 12.80 6.97
C MET A 97 6.39 14.14 7.66
N ASN A 98 7.31 14.66 8.47
CA ASN A 98 7.15 15.93 9.17
C ASN A 98 7.01 17.11 8.19
N VAL A 99 7.87 17.18 7.17
CA VAL A 99 7.77 18.18 6.10
C VAL A 99 6.41 18.09 5.39
N ASN A 100 5.93 16.89 5.13
CA ASN A 100 4.67 16.67 4.42
C ASN A 100 3.44 16.77 5.36
N GLY A 101 3.63 17.07 6.64
CA GLY A 101 2.54 17.17 7.61
C GLY A 101 1.84 15.84 7.93
N ILE A 102 2.50 14.70 7.69
CA ILE A 102 1.97 13.35 7.93
C ILE A 102 2.36 12.86 9.33
N LEU A 103 1.38 12.56 10.17
CA LEU A 103 1.59 12.01 11.51
C LEU A 103 1.93 10.52 11.45
N GLY A 104 1.07 9.74 10.79
CA GLY A 104 1.11 8.27 10.80
C GLY A 104 1.16 7.71 9.39
N SER A 105 1.79 6.54 9.22
CA SER A 105 1.89 5.86 7.92
C SER A 105 1.81 4.34 8.07
N ILE A 106 1.10 3.66 7.15
CA ILE A 106 1.28 2.23 6.86
C ILE A 106 2.30 2.12 5.73
N CYS A 107 3.31 1.26 5.88
CA CYS A 107 4.29 1.02 4.83
C CYS A 107 4.12 -0.39 4.24
N PHE A 108 3.75 -0.47 2.96
CA PHE A 108 3.73 -1.71 2.20
C PHE A 108 5.14 -2.10 1.72
N PRO A 109 5.40 -3.42 1.57
CA PRO A 109 6.64 -3.93 0.99
C PRO A 109 6.83 -3.51 -0.46
N THR A 110 8.09 -3.33 -0.89
CA THR A 110 8.44 -3.10 -2.30
C THR A 110 9.13 -4.33 -2.90
N PHE A 111 10.32 -4.74 -2.45
CA PHE A 111 11.03 -5.89 -3.06
C PHE A 111 10.34 -7.24 -2.85
N PRO A 112 9.68 -7.52 -1.70
CA PRO A 112 8.87 -8.73 -1.55
C PRO A 112 7.64 -8.75 -2.47
N HIS A 113 7.39 -7.63 -3.16
CA HIS A 113 6.12 -7.20 -3.74
C HIS A 113 5.04 -6.98 -2.68
N PHE A 114 3.99 -6.23 -3.05
CA PHE A 114 3.00 -5.69 -2.10
C PHE A 114 2.38 -6.73 -1.15
N ALA A 115 2.21 -7.99 -1.58
CA ALA A 115 1.69 -9.10 -0.76
C ALA A 115 2.65 -10.31 -0.67
N GLY A 116 3.96 -10.09 -0.83
CA GLY A 116 4.97 -11.15 -0.64
C GLY A 116 5.07 -12.17 -1.79
N SER A 117 4.62 -11.82 -3.00
CA SER A 117 4.61 -12.76 -4.15
C SER A 117 6.01 -13.20 -4.58
N PHE A 118 7.05 -12.41 -4.27
CA PHE A 118 8.44 -12.81 -4.50
C PHE A 118 8.79 -14.06 -3.69
N PHE A 119 8.45 -14.06 -2.39
CA PHE A 119 8.66 -15.19 -1.47
C PHE A 119 7.70 -16.35 -1.74
N LEU A 120 6.46 -16.07 -2.15
CA LEU A 120 5.51 -17.11 -2.55
C LEU A 120 6.10 -18.03 -3.64
N LYS A 121 6.95 -17.50 -4.52
CA LYS A 121 7.53 -18.24 -5.65
C LYS A 121 8.96 -18.75 -5.39
N ALA A 122 9.49 -18.60 -4.17
CA ALA A 122 10.76 -19.20 -3.76
C ALA A 122 10.63 -20.71 -3.51
N LYS A 123 11.72 -21.46 -3.70
CA LYS A 123 11.76 -22.92 -3.68
C LYS A 123 11.92 -23.49 -2.28
N ASP A 124 12.84 -22.98 -1.48
CA ASP A 124 13.07 -23.43 -0.11
C ASP A 124 12.06 -22.77 0.84
N LYS A 125 10.92 -23.44 1.05
CA LYS A 125 9.85 -22.93 1.92
C LYS A 125 10.23 -22.81 3.39
N ALA A 126 11.15 -23.63 3.88
CA ALA A 126 11.61 -23.56 5.27
C ALA A 126 12.48 -22.31 5.50
N LEU A 127 13.42 -22.05 4.58
CA LEU A 127 14.18 -20.80 4.59
C LEU A 127 13.27 -19.58 4.36
N THR A 128 12.35 -19.68 3.41
CA THR A 128 11.44 -18.57 3.07
C THR A 128 10.54 -18.20 4.25
N LEU A 129 10.07 -19.16 5.04
CA LEU A 129 9.34 -18.89 6.27
C LEU A 129 10.19 -18.06 7.26
N ALA A 130 11.44 -18.46 7.50
CA ALA A 130 12.35 -17.72 8.37
C ALA A 130 12.64 -16.30 7.83
N VAL A 131 12.75 -16.15 6.51
CA VAL A 131 12.93 -14.84 5.84
C VAL A 131 11.70 -13.96 6.00
N ILE A 132 10.48 -14.47 5.84
CA ILE A 132 9.24 -13.72 6.09
C ILE A 132 9.15 -13.28 7.56
N GLN A 133 9.49 -14.18 8.49
CA GLN A 133 9.51 -13.85 9.91
C GLN A 133 10.51 -12.75 10.23
N ALA A 134 11.72 -12.83 9.66
CA ALA A 134 12.75 -11.80 9.79
C ALA A 134 12.31 -10.47 9.18
N TYR A 135 11.64 -10.47 8.02
CA TYR A 135 11.06 -9.28 7.41
C TYR A 135 10.02 -8.63 8.31
N ASN A 136 9.07 -9.41 8.84
CA ASN A 136 8.05 -8.91 9.75
C ASN A 136 8.65 -8.39 11.07
N ASP A 137 9.68 -9.06 11.60
CA ASP A 137 10.40 -8.59 12.79
C ASP A 137 11.15 -7.28 12.53
N TRP A 138 11.81 -7.14 11.37
CA TRP A 138 12.41 -5.88 10.97
C TRP A 138 11.36 -4.77 10.83
N HIS A 139 10.24 -5.04 10.16
CA HIS A 139 9.21 -4.03 9.95
C HIS A 139 8.57 -3.58 11.27
N ILE A 140 8.22 -4.52 12.15
CA ILE A 140 7.56 -4.20 13.43
C ILE A 140 8.55 -3.64 14.46
N ASP A 141 9.65 -4.36 14.75
CA ASP A 141 10.57 -4.03 15.84
C ASP A 141 11.69 -3.08 15.42
N GLY A 142 12.01 -3.02 14.12
CA GLY A 142 13.02 -2.14 13.56
C GLY A 142 12.40 -0.84 13.07
N TRP A 143 11.59 -0.91 12.00
CA TRP A 143 11.02 0.25 11.35
C TRP A 143 9.96 0.95 12.20
N CYS A 144 8.86 0.28 12.53
CA CYS A 144 7.77 0.91 13.27
C CYS A 144 8.17 1.33 14.69
N ALA A 145 8.95 0.50 15.39
CA ALA A 145 9.36 0.80 16.76
C ALA A 145 10.47 1.88 16.86
N ALA A 146 11.20 2.18 15.79
CA ALA A 146 12.21 3.25 15.79
C ALA A 146 11.59 4.65 15.98
N ALA A 147 10.31 4.82 15.65
CA ALA A 147 9.57 6.06 15.89
C ALA A 147 8.14 5.77 16.41
N PRO A 148 7.99 5.49 17.72
CA PRO A 148 6.69 5.17 18.31
C PRO A 148 5.63 6.24 18.01
N GLY A 149 4.45 5.79 17.57
CA GLY A 149 3.35 6.68 17.19
C GLY A 149 3.51 7.37 15.84
N ARG A 150 4.45 6.92 14.97
CA ARG A 150 4.60 7.39 13.59
C ARG A 150 4.21 6.35 12.53
N PHE A 151 4.14 5.07 12.90
CA PHE A 151 3.87 4.00 11.96
C PHE A 151 2.81 3.03 12.48
N ILE A 152 2.04 2.46 11.56
CA ILE A 152 1.06 1.41 11.79
C ILE A 152 1.68 0.10 11.26
N PRO A 153 1.96 -0.91 12.11
CA PRO A 153 2.66 -2.09 11.64
C PRO A 153 1.81 -2.97 10.72
N LEU A 154 2.38 -3.26 9.55
CA LEU A 154 1.90 -4.17 8.52
C LEU A 154 2.78 -5.42 8.48
N SER A 155 2.22 -6.57 8.09
CA SER A 155 2.98 -7.81 7.88
C SER A 155 2.57 -8.54 6.62
N ILE A 156 3.50 -9.30 6.05
CA ILE A 156 3.23 -10.29 4.99
C ILE A 156 3.22 -11.70 5.60
N LEU A 157 2.48 -12.62 4.97
CA LEU A 157 2.28 -13.97 5.48
C LEU A 157 2.83 -15.04 4.52
N PRO A 158 3.22 -16.24 5.01
CA PRO A 158 3.60 -17.37 4.17
C PRO A 158 2.37 -18.03 3.53
N LEU A 159 1.75 -17.33 2.57
CA LEU A 159 0.42 -17.67 2.02
C LEU A 159 0.33 -18.98 1.22
N TRP A 160 1.45 -19.68 0.97
CA TRP A 160 1.44 -21.01 0.34
C TRP A 160 0.90 -22.11 1.26
N ASP A 161 0.81 -21.87 2.57
CA ASP A 161 0.38 -22.85 3.57
C ASP A 161 -0.49 -22.15 4.63
N ILE A 162 -1.72 -22.62 4.80
CA ILE A 162 -2.69 -22.00 5.71
C ILE A 162 -2.27 -22.09 7.18
N ASP A 163 -1.65 -23.19 7.61
CA ASP A 163 -1.25 -23.39 9.00
C ASP A 163 -0.07 -22.46 9.35
N LEU A 164 0.89 -22.31 8.42
CA LEU A 164 1.97 -21.34 8.56
C LEU A 164 1.44 -19.90 8.57
N ALA A 165 0.49 -19.57 7.68
CA ALA A 165 -0.10 -18.23 7.63
C ALA A 165 -0.84 -17.88 8.92
N VAL A 166 -1.59 -18.83 9.48
CA VAL A 166 -2.29 -18.70 10.77
C VAL A 166 -1.29 -18.55 11.92
N ALA A 167 -0.23 -19.36 11.95
CA ALA A 167 0.79 -19.28 12.99
C ALA A 167 1.51 -17.93 12.97
N GLU A 168 1.88 -17.45 11.79
CA GLU A 168 2.54 -16.16 11.63
C GLU A 168 1.59 -15.00 11.94
N ALA A 169 0.34 -15.04 11.50
CA ALA A 169 -0.67 -14.03 11.84
C ALA A 169 -0.85 -13.89 13.35
N LYS A 170 -0.91 -15.01 14.09
CA LYS A 170 -0.95 -14.99 15.57
C LYS A 170 0.33 -14.40 16.18
N ARG A 171 1.50 -14.73 15.63
CA ARG A 171 2.79 -14.23 16.11
C ARG A 171 2.89 -12.71 15.95
N VAL A 172 2.59 -12.18 14.76
CA VAL A 172 2.66 -10.74 14.50
C VAL A 172 1.55 -9.97 15.22
N ALA A 173 0.35 -10.56 15.38
CA ALA A 173 -0.71 -9.99 16.22
C ALA A 173 -0.22 -9.75 17.67
N ALA A 174 0.47 -10.74 18.26
CA ALA A 174 1.04 -10.61 19.60
C ALA A 174 2.14 -9.53 19.71
N LYS A 175 2.75 -9.16 18.58
CA LYS A 175 3.73 -8.06 18.49
C LYS A 175 3.09 -6.69 18.21
N GLY A 176 1.76 -6.62 18.11
CA GLY A 176 1.04 -5.37 17.87
C GLY A 176 0.78 -5.04 16.39
N CYS A 177 0.93 -6.02 15.48
CA CYS A 177 0.54 -5.86 14.08
C CYS A 177 -0.96 -5.50 13.97
N ARG A 178 -1.27 -4.57 13.06
CA ARG A 178 -2.61 -3.98 12.90
C ARG A 178 -3.25 -4.29 11.55
N THR A 179 -2.43 -4.62 10.56
CA THR A 179 -2.90 -5.04 9.25
C THR A 179 -1.98 -6.09 8.64
N ILE A 180 -2.53 -6.96 7.81
CA ILE A 180 -1.75 -7.89 6.98
C ILE A 180 -1.98 -7.56 5.52
N SER A 181 -0.91 -7.57 4.73
CA SER A 181 -1.04 -7.47 3.29
C SER A 181 -1.44 -8.82 2.69
N PHE A 182 -2.43 -8.80 1.81
CA PHE A 182 -2.96 -9.95 1.12
C PHE A 182 -3.14 -9.64 -0.38
N PHE A 183 -3.31 -10.68 -1.19
CA PHE A 183 -3.54 -10.52 -2.63
C PHE A 183 -4.94 -9.99 -2.92
N ASP A 184 -5.03 -8.96 -3.77
CA ASP A 184 -6.30 -8.50 -4.34
C ASP A 184 -7.02 -9.64 -5.09
N ASN A 185 -6.26 -10.53 -5.73
CA ASN A 185 -6.70 -11.74 -6.38
C ASN A 185 -5.72 -12.90 -6.11
N PRO A 186 -5.97 -13.78 -5.11
CA PRO A 186 -5.07 -14.90 -4.80
C PRO A 186 -5.03 -15.96 -5.91
N VAL A 187 -6.12 -16.14 -6.68
CA VAL A 187 -6.17 -17.14 -7.76
C VAL A 187 -5.17 -16.81 -8.87
N ALA A 188 -5.01 -15.52 -9.19
CA ALA A 188 -4.02 -15.06 -10.16
C ALA A 188 -2.57 -15.40 -9.74
N GLN A 189 -2.32 -15.65 -8.46
CA GLN A 189 -1.04 -16.10 -7.93
C GLN A 189 -0.95 -17.62 -7.71
N GLY A 190 -1.95 -18.39 -8.16
CA GLY A 190 -2.01 -19.83 -7.99
C GLY A 190 -2.45 -20.28 -6.59
N LEU A 191 -3.02 -19.38 -5.80
CA LEU A 191 -3.51 -19.68 -4.46
C LEU A 191 -5.03 -19.96 -4.46
N PRO A 192 -5.56 -20.59 -3.39
CA PRO A 192 -6.99 -20.84 -3.26
C PRO A 192 -7.84 -19.54 -3.34
N SER A 193 -9.01 -19.64 -3.97
CA SER A 193 -9.97 -18.53 -4.12
C SER A 193 -10.52 -18.03 -2.78
N VAL A 194 -10.85 -16.74 -2.69
CA VAL A 194 -11.55 -16.14 -1.53
C VAL A 194 -12.99 -16.64 -1.35
N HIS A 195 -13.52 -17.40 -2.31
CA HIS A 195 -14.85 -18.01 -2.25
C HIS A 195 -14.89 -19.36 -1.54
N ASN A 196 -13.73 -19.98 -1.27
CA ASN A 196 -13.64 -21.24 -0.53
C ASN A 196 -13.38 -21.02 0.97
N ASP A 197 -13.49 -22.09 1.74
CA ASP A 197 -13.26 -22.11 3.20
C ASP A 197 -11.79 -22.33 3.60
N TYR A 198 -10.88 -22.50 2.63
CA TYR A 198 -9.45 -22.70 2.89
C TYR A 198 -8.86 -21.61 3.78
N TRP A 199 -9.31 -20.37 3.61
CA TRP A 199 -8.81 -19.21 4.35
C TRP A 199 -9.55 -18.93 5.66
N ASP A 200 -10.65 -19.62 5.96
CA ASP A 200 -11.46 -19.38 7.16
C ASP A 200 -10.63 -19.39 8.47
N PRO A 201 -9.62 -20.27 8.66
CA PRO A 201 -8.77 -20.23 9.85
C PRO A 201 -7.98 -18.92 9.99
N LEU A 202 -7.50 -18.36 8.87
CA LEU A 202 -6.80 -17.06 8.88
C LEU A 202 -7.78 -15.94 9.20
N TRP A 203 -8.94 -15.90 8.55
CA TRP A 203 -9.97 -14.89 8.78
C TRP A 203 -10.45 -14.86 10.23
N ARG A 204 -10.56 -16.03 10.88
CA ARG A 204 -10.86 -16.11 12.31
C ARG A 204 -9.82 -15.40 13.16
N VAL A 205 -8.53 -15.66 12.92
CA VAL A 205 -7.44 -15.01 13.65
C VAL A 205 -7.47 -13.50 13.46
N LEU A 206 -7.65 -13.03 12.22
CA LEU A 206 -7.69 -11.60 11.94
C LEU A 206 -8.90 -10.94 12.58
N GLU A 207 -10.08 -11.56 12.54
CA GLU A 207 -11.29 -11.05 13.18
C GLU A 207 -11.14 -10.98 14.71
N ASP A 208 -10.67 -12.06 15.35
CA ASP A 208 -10.50 -12.15 16.81
C ASP A 208 -9.49 -11.10 17.33
N ASN A 209 -8.49 -10.74 16.52
CA ASN A 209 -7.46 -9.76 16.87
C ASN A 209 -7.73 -8.35 16.31
N LYS A 210 -8.86 -8.16 15.60
CA LYS A 210 -9.22 -6.90 14.93
C LYS A 210 -8.12 -6.39 13.98
N ILE A 211 -7.49 -7.33 13.27
CA ILE A 211 -6.47 -7.03 12.26
C ILE A 211 -7.17 -6.84 10.90
N VAL A 212 -6.85 -5.73 10.24
CA VAL A 212 -7.38 -5.41 8.91
C VAL A 212 -6.69 -6.28 7.86
N ILE A 213 -7.43 -6.69 6.83
CA ILE A 213 -6.83 -7.21 5.60
C ILE A 213 -6.58 -6.00 4.69
N SER A 214 -5.33 -5.72 4.36
CA SER A 214 -4.99 -4.71 3.35
C SER A 214 -4.73 -5.40 2.01
N ILE A 215 -5.46 -5.02 0.97
CA ILE A 215 -5.15 -5.42 -0.40
C ILE A 215 -4.70 -4.19 -1.19
N HIS A 216 -3.52 -4.29 -1.77
CA HIS A 216 -2.96 -3.26 -2.63
C HIS A 216 -3.23 -3.60 -4.09
N ILE A 217 -3.51 -2.61 -4.93
CA ILE A 217 -3.70 -2.82 -6.36
C ILE A 217 -2.49 -3.53 -6.98
N GLY A 218 -2.73 -4.42 -7.93
CA GLY A 218 -1.66 -5.11 -8.65
C GLY A 218 -0.90 -6.15 -7.83
N SER A 219 -1.30 -6.40 -6.57
CA SER A 219 -0.68 -7.42 -5.73
C SER A 219 -0.88 -8.84 -6.26
N GLY A 220 -2.09 -9.15 -6.78
CA GLY A 220 -2.48 -10.46 -7.31
C GLY A 220 -2.73 -10.44 -8.82
N ALA A 221 -3.68 -9.65 -9.31
CA ALA A 221 -3.97 -9.56 -10.74
C ALA A 221 -3.45 -8.25 -11.34
N SER A 222 -2.64 -8.34 -12.40
CA SER A 222 -2.17 -7.16 -13.13
C SER A 222 -3.31 -6.52 -13.94
N ALA A 223 -3.43 -5.19 -13.85
CA ALA A 223 -4.34 -4.45 -14.72
C ALA A 223 -3.96 -4.69 -16.19
N PRO A 224 -4.93 -5.08 -17.05
CA PRO A 224 -4.63 -5.40 -18.43
C PRO A 224 -4.26 -4.13 -19.21
N TYR A 225 -3.31 -4.27 -20.13
CA TYR A 225 -3.02 -3.25 -21.13
C TYR A 225 -4.06 -3.30 -22.25
N SER A 226 -4.57 -2.15 -22.67
CA SER A 226 -5.48 -2.06 -23.81
C SER A 226 -4.80 -2.43 -25.13
N SER A 227 -3.54 -2.04 -25.31
CA SER A 227 -2.66 -2.42 -26.42
C SER A 227 -1.20 -2.12 -26.06
N MET A 228 -0.26 -2.90 -26.58
CA MET A 228 1.18 -2.60 -26.45
C MET A 228 1.59 -1.34 -27.22
N ASP A 229 0.82 -0.94 -28.24
CA ASP A 229 1.08 0.27 -29.03
C ASP A 229 0.44 1.53 -28.42
N ALA A 230 -0.41 1.37 -27.40
CA ALA A 230 -1.05 2.50 -26.74
C ALA A 230 -0.03 3.26 -25.86
N PRO A 231 -0.19 4.59 -25.69
CA PRO A 231 0.57 5.34 -24.71
C PRO A 231 0.44 4.72 -23.31
N ILE A 232 1.53 4.70 -22.55
CA ILE A 232 1.56 4.17 -21.18
C ILE A 232 0.56 4.88 -20.27
N ASP A 233 0.27 6.16 -20.55
CA ASP A 233 -0.75 6.96 -19.86
C ASP A 233 -2.11 6.24 -19.81
N THR A 234 -2.46 5.47 -20.84
CA THR A 234 -3.74 4.72 -20.87
C THR A 234 -3.81 3.67 -19.77
N TRP A 235 -2.68 3.07 -19.42
CA TRP A 235 -2.58 2.10 -18.33
C TRP A 235 -2.47 2.81 -16.98
N ILE A 236 -1.64 3.85 -16.86
CA ILE A 236 -1.49 4.65 -15.62
C ILE A 236 -2.85 5.20 -15.18
N VAL A 237 -3.65 5.75 -16.09
CA VAL A 237 -4.99 6.27 -15.78
C VAL A 237 -5.95 5.20 -15.27
N ASN A 238 -5.89 3.98 -15.80
CA ASN A 238 -6.88 2.94 -15.53
C ASN A 238 -6.46 1.97 -14.42
N MET A 239 -5.16 1.85 -14.14
CA MET A 239 -4.60 0.85 -13.24
C MET A 239 -5.13 0.98 -11.80
N PRO A 240 -5.20 2.17 -11.16
CA PRO A 240 -5.82 2.35 -9.84
C PRO A 240 -7.26 1.84 -9.78
N MET A 241 -8.05 2.11 -10.81
CA MET A 241 -9.46 1.68 -10.89
C MET A 241 -9.62 0.16 -11.05
N TYR A 242 -8.58 -0.58 -11.42
CA TYR A 242 -8.67 -2.03 -11.59
C TYR A 242 -8.98 -2.77 -10.28
N ILE A 243 -8.71 -2.17 -9.12
CA ILE A 243 -9.11 -2.71 -7.82
C ILE A 243 -10.61 -2.91 -7.69
N ALA A 244 -11.44 -2.22 -8.48
CA ALA A 244 -12.89 -2.42 -8.53
C ALA A 244 -13.27 -3.86 -8.92
N ASN A 245 -12.44 -4.52 -9.75
CA ASN A 245 -12.63 -5.91 -10.11
C ASN A 245 -12.42 -6.83 -8.90
N ALA A 246 -11.32 -6.67 -8.18
CA ALA A 246 -11.06 -7.38 -6.92
C ALA A 246 -12.14 -7.07 -5.88
N THR A 247 -12.51 -5.79 -5.73
CA THR A 247 -13.58 -5.36 -4.82
C THR A 247 -14.87 -6.15 -5.04
N THR A 248 -15.27 -6.35 -6.30
CA THR A 248 -16.46 -7.14 -6.63
C THR A 248 -16.30 -8.60 -6.22
N ASP A 249 -15.13 -9.20 -6.44
CA ASP A 249 -14.83 -10.59 -6.06
C ASP A 249 -14.95 -10.78 -4.53
N TRP A 250 -14.30 -9.90 -3.76
CA TRP A 250 -14.35 -9.88 -2.31
C TRP A 250 -15.76 -9.56 -1.77
N LEU A 251 -16.49 -8.63 -2.39
CA LEU A 251 -17.84 -8.23 -1.97
C LEU A 251 -18.83 -9.39 -2.08
N PHE A 252 -18.70 -10.22 -3.11
CA PHE A 252 -19.57 -11.38 -3.34
C PHE A 252 -19.07 -12.65 -2.63
N SER A 253 -17.88 -12.61 -2.03
CA SER A 253 -17.35 -13.72 -1.23
C SER A 253 -18.22 -14.01 0.02
N PRO A 254 -18.15 -15.22 0.59
CA PRO A 254 -18.85 -15.54 1.83
C PRO A 254 -18.17 -14.94 3.07
N ILE A 255 -16.96 -14.38 2.96
CA ILE A 255 -16.08 -14.00 4.08
C ILE A 255 -16.80 -13.06 5.05
N PHE A 256 -17.29 -11.91 4.58
CA PHE A 256 -17.90 -10.91 5.46
C PHE A 256 -19.29 -11.30 5.99
N LYS A 257 -19.86 -12.42 5.51
CA LYS A 257 -21.05 -13.03 6.12
C LYS A 257 -20.67 -13.98 7.24
N LYS A 258 -19.56 -14.70 7.11
CA LYS A 258 -18.99 -15.59 8.14
C LYS A 258 -18.26 -14.83 9.26
N PHE A 259 -17.60 -13.72 8.90
CA PHE A 259 -16.75 -12.88 9.74
C PHE A 259 -17.23 -11.41 9.62
N PRO A 260 -18.38 -11.06 10.21
CA PRO A 260 -19.05 -9.79 9.96
C PRO A 260 -18.29 -8.56 10.48
N THR A 261 -17.33 -8.73 11.39
CA THR A 261 -16.54 -7.62 11.95
C THR A 261 -15.21 -7.40 11.25
N LEU A 262 -14.72 -8.40 10.50
CA LEU A 262 -13.51 -8.33 9.68
C LEU A 262 -13.57 -7.19 8.66
N LYS A 263 -12.43 -6.52 8.44
CA LYS A 263 -12.31 -5.37 7.54
C LYS A 263 -11.34 -5.66 6.40
N LEU A 264 -11.64 -5.08 5.24
CA LEU A 264 -10.78 -5.09 4.06
C LEU A 264 -10.49 -3.65 3.66
N ALA A 265 -9.22 -3.27 3.61
CA ALA A 265 -8.76 -2.00 3.07
C ALA A 265 -8.35 -2.15 1.60
N LEU A 266 -8.86 -1.25 0.76
CA LEU A 266 -8.56 -1.13 -0.66
C LEU A 266 -7.53 0.00 -0.85
N SER A 267 -6.27 -0.38 -0.96
CA SER A 267 -5.10 0.50 -1.04
C SER A 267 -4.80 0.92 -2.48
N GLU A 268 -4.43 2.20 -2.70
CA GLU A 268 -4.10 2.85 -3.97
C GLU A 268 -5.26 2.86 -5.01
N GLY A 269 -6.50 2.68 -4.55
CA GLY A 269 -7.66 2.43 -5.42
C GLY A 269 -8.45 3.66 -5.88
N GLY A 270 -8.27 4.80 -5.21
CA GLY A 270 -9.19 5.93 -5.28
C GLY A 270 -10.62 5.58 -4.82
N ILE A 271 -11.51 6.57 -4.79
CA ILE A 271 -12.87 6.42 -4.25
C ILE A 271 -13.99 6.88 -5.19
N GLY A 272 -13.67 7.59 -6.28
CA GLY A 272 -14.64 8.17 -7.20
C GLY A 272 -15.50 7.15 -7.96
N TRP A 273 -14.98 5.93 -8.16
CA TRP A 273 -15.72 4.83 -8.80
C TRP A 273 -16.70 4.11 -7.85
N VAL A 274 -16.49 4.23 -6.53
CA VAL A 274 -17.21 3.45 -5.52
C VAL A 274 -18.73 3.67 -5.59
N PRO A 275 -19.28 4.90 -5.64
CA PRO A 275 -20.72 5.11 -5.71
C PRO A 275 -21.41 4.33 -6.83
N TYR A 276 -20.81 4.33 -8.03
CA TYR A 276 -21.35 3.62 -9.18
C TYR A 276 -21.25 2.10 -9.01
N LEU A 277 -20.14 1.58 -8.48
CA LEU A 277 -20.00 0.15 -8.22
C LEU A 277 -21.07 -0.33 -7.22
N LEU A 278 -21.37 0.44 -6.17
CA LEU A 278 -22.41 0.09 -5.21
C LEU A 278 -23.80 0.08 -5.85
N GLU A 279 -24.13 1.09 -6.67
CA GLU A 279 -25.38 1.11 -7.44
C GLU A 279 -25.51 -0.13 -8.34
N ARG A 280 -24.44 -0.45 -9.09
CA ARG A 280 -24.41 -1.59 -9.99
C ARG A 280 -24.51 -2.93 -9.25
N ALA A 281 -23.86 -3.06 -8.10
CA ALA A 281 -23.90 -4.27 -7.27
C ALA A 281 -25.32 -4.52 -6.73
N ASP A 282 -25.98 -3.48 -6.21
CA ASP A 282 -27.35 -3.58 -5.73
C ASP A 282 -28.34 -3.91 -6.84
N PHE A 283 -28.22 -3.25 -8.00
CA PHE A 283 -29.02 -3.60 -9.18
C PHE A 283 -28.79 -5.07 -9.55
N THR A 284 -27.53 -5.50 -9.65
CA THR A 284 -27.17 -6.87 -10.04
C THR A 284 -27.79 -7.88 -9.09
N TYR A 285 -27.67 -7.64 -7.77
CA TYR A 285 -28.29 -8.50 -6.77
C TYR A 285 -29.81 -8.53 -6.90
N LYS A 286 -30.48 -7.37 -6.99
CA LYS A 286 -31.95 -7.30 -7.12
C LYS A 286 -32.46 -7.99 -8.39
N HIS A 287 -31.74 -7.86 -9.49
CA HIS A 287 -32.17 -8.35 -10.80
C HIS A 287 -31.80 -9.81 -11.05
N HIS A 288 -30.62 -10.26 -10.62
CA HIS A 288 -30.09 -11.57 -10.99
C HIS A 288 -30.12 -12.62 -9.88
N ARG A 289 -30.32 -12.26 -8.59
CA ARG A 289 -30.22 -13.22 -7.46
C ARG A 289 -31.12 -14.46 -7.59
N ALA A 290 -32.25 -14.35 -8.28
CA ALA A 290 -33.20 -15.44 -8.45
C ALA A 290 -32.64 -16.63 -9.27
N TRP A 291 -31.70 -16.37 -10.20
CA TRP A 291 -31.06 -17.43 -10.99
C TRP A 291 -29.59 -17.64 -10.61
N THR A 292 -28.90 -16.61 -10.10
CA THR A 292 -27.51 -16.74 -9.62
C THR A 292 -27.44 -17.36 -8.22
N ASN A 293 -28.56 -17.46 -7.51
CA ASN A 293 -28.64 -17.89 -6.11
C ASN A 293 -27.77 -17.05 -5.16
N SER A 294 -27.40 -15.83 -5.55
CA SER A 294 -26.67 -14.92 -4.67
C SER A 294 -27.49 -14.62 -3.42
N ASN A 295 -26.86 -14.65 -2.25
CA ASN A 295 -27.53 -14.45 -0.96
C ASN A 295 -26.73 -13.50 -0.07
N PHE A 296 -27.30 -12.32 0.21
CA PHE A 296 -26.77 -11.33 1.16
C PHE A 296 -27.61 -11.25 2.46
N GLY A 297 -28.55 -12.17 2.66
CA GLY A 297 -29.48 -12.15 3.79
C GLY A 297 -30.37 -10.90 3.72
N GLU A 298 -30.41 -10.17 4.84
CA GLU A 298 -31.17 -8.91 4.97
C GLU A 298 -30.43 -7.70 4.38
N LEU A 299 -29.13 -7.82 4.10
CA LEU A 299 -28.32 -6.73 3.55
C LEU A 299 -28.41 -6.67 2.02
N LEU A 300 -28.23 -5.46 1.50
CA LEU A 300 -27.78 -5.22 0.13
C LEU A 300 -26.25 -5.33 0.04
N PRO A 301 -25.69 -5.65 -1.15
CA PRO A 301 -24.25 -5.57 -1.38
C PRO A 301 -23.66 -4.23 -0.95
N SER A 302 -24.32 -3.11 -1.25
CA SER A 302 -23.86 -1.78 -0.85
C SER A 302 -23.77 -1.59 0.68
N GLU A 303 -24.68 -2.19 1.44
CA GLU A 303 -24.68 -2.13 2.91
C GLU A 303 -23.55 -2.99 3.50
N LEU A 304 -23.29 -4.16 2.91
CA LEU A 304 -22.14 -4.98 3.29
C LEU A 304 -20.83 -4.23 3.01
N PHE A 305 -20.70 -3.60 1.84
CA PHE A 305 -19.54 -2.79 1.49
C PHE A 305 -19.31 -1.68 2.52
N LYS A 306 -20.35 -0.86 2.77
CA LYS A 306 -20.29 0.25 3.74
C LYS A 306 -19.96 -0.21 5.16
N ARG A 307 -20.20 -1.47 5.50
CA ARG A 307 -19.85 -2.06 6.80
C ARG A 307 -18.41 -2.57 6.86
N ASN A 308 -17.92 -3.26 5.83
CA ASN A 308 -16.69 -4.06 5.89
C ASN A 308 -15.49 -3.48 5.13
N PHE A 309 -15.71 -2.59 4.16
CA PHE A 309 -14.65 -2.10 3.29
C PHE A 309 -14.17 -0.73 3.77
N ILE A 310 -12.85 -0.53 3.73
CA ILE A 310 -12.14 0.72 3.96
C ILE A 310 -11.51 1.12 2.63
N THR A 311 -11.55 2.41 2.31
CA THR A 311 -11.08 2.92 1.02
C THR A 311 -10.16 4.10 1.23
N CYS A 312 -9.13 4.24 0.40
CA CYS A 312 -8.25 5.41 0.41
C CYS A 312 -8.11 6.06 -0.97
N PHE A 313 -7.51 7.25 -0.95
CA PHE A 313 -7.29 8.09 -2.12
C PHE A 313 -6.08 9.01 -1.89
N ILE A 314 -5.30 9.24 -2.95
CA ILE A 314 -4.21 10.23 -2.99
C ILE A 314 -4.79 11.62 -3.28
N ASP A 315 -5.37 11.79 -4.48
CA ASP A 315 -6.17 12.96 -4.87
C ASP A 315 -7.42 12.48 -5.63
N ASP A 316 -8.59 12.82 -5.10
CA ASP A 316 -9.88 12.40 -5.68
C ASP A 316 -10.99 13.38 -5.32
N GLN A 317 -10.93 14.57 -5.93
CA GLN A 317 -11.92 15.62 -5.70
C GLN A 317 -13.36 15.14 -5.99
N PHE A 318 -13.55 14.34 -7.04
CA PHE A 318 -14.88 13.82 -7.40
C PHE A 318 -15.42 12.89 -6.31
N GLY A 319 -14.59 11.96 -5.85
CA GLY A 319 -14.91 11.07 -4.75
C GLY A 319 -15.27 11.80 -3.46
N LEU A 320 -14.47 12.82 -3.10
CA LEU A 320 -14.68 13.64 -1.90
C LEU A 320 -16.00 14.44 -1.95
N GLN A 321 -16.42 14.93 -3.12
CA GLN A 321 -17.72 15.59 -3.30
C GLN A 321 -18.93 14.63 -3.18
N ASN A 322 -18.67 13.32 -3.23
CA ASN A 322 -19.68 12.26 -3.29
C ASN A 322 -19.63 11.29 -2.09
N THR A 323 -18.94 11.66 -1.01
CA THR A 323 -18.81 10.85 0.23
C THR A 323 -20.15 10.36 0.80
N ARG A 324 -21.23 11.14 0.65
CA ARG A 324 -22.60 10.77 1.07
C ARG A 324 -23.15 9.50 0.42
N PHE A 325 -22.67 9.14 -0.78
CA PHE A 325 -23.10 7.92 -1.46
C PHE A 325 -22.29 6.69 -1.01
N MET A 326 -21.17 6.93 -0.34
CA MET A 326 -20.30 5.93 0.27
C MET A 326 -20.63 5.79 1.76
N ASN A 327 -19.65 5.42 2.57
CA ASN A 327 -19.66 5.60 4.02
C ASN A 327 -18.45 6.47 4.37
N ILE A 328 -18.67 7.72 4.78
CA ILE A 328 -17.58 8.63 5.14
C ILE A 328 -16.75 8.09 6.31
N ASP A 329 -17.33 7.27 7.17
CA ASP A 329 -16.60 6.60 8.25
C ASP A 329 -15.69 5.48 7.72
N LYS A 330 -15.59 5.23 6.42
CA LYS A 330 -14.69 4.23 5.82
C LYS A 330 -13.68 4.80 4.84
N ILE A 331 -13.67 6.12 4.70
CA ILE A 331 -12.75 6.82 3.80
C ILE A 331 -11.52 7.26 4.61
N THR A 332 -10.34 6.87 4.15
CA THR A 332 -9.04 7.23 4.74
C THR A 332 -8.18 7.96 3.72
N TYR A 333 -7.22 8.74 4.19
CA TYR A 333 -6.25 9.41 3.33
C TYR A 333 -5.03 8.52 3.07
N GLU A 334 -4.41 8.65 1.90
CA GLU A 334 -3.10 8.07 1.58
C GLU A 334 -2.23 9.10 0.86
N CYS A 335 -0.92 8.89 0.91
CA CYS A 335 0.07 9.74 0.26
C CYS A 335 0.89 8.97 -0.78
N ASP A 336 0.92 7.64 -0.72
CA ASP A 336 1.65 6.77 -1.64
C ASP A 336 3.15 7.12 -1.73
N TYR A 337 3.74 7.59 -0.62
CA TYR A 337 5.18 7.86 -0.61
C TYR A 337 5.93 6.53 -0.72
N PRO A 338 6.97 6.35 -1.57
CA PRO A 338 7.64 7.35 -2.40
C PRO A 338 7.38 7.20 -3.90
N HIS A 339 6.24 6.63 -4.27
CA HIS A 339 5.86 6.35 -5.66
C HIS A 339 5.61 7.64 -6.46
N SER A 340 5.41 7.49 -7.76
CA SER A 340 5.21 8.61 -8.69
C SER A 340 3.94 9.42 -8.46
N ASP A 341 2.90 8.81 -7.87
CA ASP A 341 1.64 9.50 -7.60
C ASP A 341 1.69 10.30 -6.30
N THR A 342 2.77 10.18 -5.53
CA THR A 342 2.93 10.88 -4.26
C THR A 342 2.90 12.40 -4.42
N LEU A 343 2.18 13.06 -3.51
CA LEU A 343 2.07 14.51 -3.47
C LEU A 343 3.09 15.17 -2.54
N TRP A 344 4.05 14.40 -2.01
CA TRP A 344 5.12 14.94 -1.18
C TRP A 344 5.87 16.07 -1.91
N PRO A 345 6.18 17.21 -1.25
CA PRO A 345 5.96 17.58 0.15
C PRO A 345 4.66 18.38 0.40
N ASN A 346 3.75 18.40 -0.58
CA ASN A 346 2.57 19.28 -0.67
C ASN A 346 1.24 18.54 -0.48
N ALA A 347 1.26 17.37 0.17
CA ALA A 347 0.05 16.59 0.43
C ALA A 347 -1.06 17.40 1.15
N PRO A 348 -0.76 18.20 2.20
CA PRO A 348 -1.78 19.01 2.85
C PRO A 348 -2.41 20.06 1.92
N GLU A 349 -1.61 20.72 1.09
CA GLU A 349 -2.06 21.74 0.14
C GLU A 349 -3.01 21.15 -0.89
N ALA A 350 -2.60 20.05 -1.53
CA ALA A 350 -3.40 19.38 -2.53
C ALA A 350 -4.73 18.91 -1.94
N LEU A 351 -4.69 18.19 -0.80
CA LEU A 351 -5.88 17.71 -0.12
C LEU A 351 -6.82 18.88 0.29
N TRP A 352 -6.26 19.98 0.81
CA TRP A 352 -7.05 21.13 1.26
C TRP A 352 -7.90 21.75 0.16
N THR A 353 -7.45 21.70 -1.11
CA THR A 353 -8.27 22.18 -2.24
C THR A 353 -9.57 21.40 -2.40
N SER A 354 -9.56 20.12 -2.02
CA SER A 354 -10.68 19.19 -2.18
C SER A 354 -11.58 19.08 -0.95
N ILE A 355 -11.09 19.39 0.26
CA ILE A 355 -11.86 19.17 1.51
C ILE A 355 -12.22 20.43 2.31
N ASN A 356 -11.74 21.63 1.95
CA ASN A 356 -11.98 22.84 2.75
C ASN A 356 -13.46 23.25 2.91
N HIS A 357 -14.35 22.66 2.11
CA HIS A 357 -15.79 22.89 2.17
C HIS A 357 -16.52 21.94 3.14
N LEU A 358 -15.83 20.91 3.63
CA LEU A 358 -16.37 19.94 4.59
C LEU A 358 -16.32 20.50 6.02
N THR A 359 -17.11 19.92 6.91
CA THR A 359 -17.06 20.25 8.34
C THR A 359 -15.78 19.73 8.99
N ASP A 360 -15.39 20.33 10.12
CA ASP A 360 -14.24 19.89 10.91
C ASP A 360 -14.35 18.41 11.33
N GLU A 361 -15.56 17.90 11.59
CA GLU A 361 -15.79 16.49 11.91
C GLU A 361 -15.46 15.59 10.71
N GLU A 362 -15.96 15.93 9.52
CA GLU A 362 -15.73 15.17 8.29
C GLU A 362 -14.27 15.18 7.87
N ILE A 363 -13.60 16.34 7.97
CA ILE A 363 -12.16 16.49 7.72
C ILE A 363 -11.40 15.58 8.68
N ASN A 364 -11.68 15.61 9.99
CA ASN A 364 -10.99 14.78 10.97
C ASN A 364 -11.23 13.27 10.70
N LYS A 365 -12.44 12.88 10.28
CA LYS A 365 -12.74 11.49 9.87
C LYS A 365 -11.84 11.03 8.75
N ILE A 366 -11.86 11.75 7.63
CA ILE A 366 -11.12 11.41 6.41
C ILE A 366 -9.61 11.42 6.65
N THR A 367 -9.11 12.45 7.34
CA THR A 367 -7.67 12.69 7.48
C THR A 367 -6.96 11.78 8.49
N HIS A 368 -7.63 11.38 9.58
CA HIS A 368 -6.98 10.52 10.58
C HIS A 368 -7.90 9.66 11.43
N LEU A 369 -9.09 10.13 11.86
CA LEU A 369 -9.90 9.40 12.83
C LEU A 369 -10.38 8.05 12.31
N ASN A 370 -10.67 7.94 11.01
CA ASN A 370 -11.01 6.65 10.41
C ASN A 370 -9.82 5.70 10.42
N ALA A 371 -8.62 6.16 10.02
CA ALA A 371 -7.41 5.35 10.05
C ALA A 371 -7.10 4.88 11.49
N MET A 372 -7.15 5.79 12.46
CA MET A 372 -6.95 5.48 13.88
C MET A 372 -7.93 4.42 14.39
N ARG A 373 -9.22 4.57 14.06
CA ARG A 373 -10.27 3.64 14.50
C ARG A 373 -10.15 2.27 13.84
N GLU A 374 -10.01 2.22 12.52
CA GLU A 374 -10.06 0.97 11.77
C GLU A 374 -8.80 0.13 11.96
N PHE A 375 -7.63 0.78 12.06
CA PHE A 375 -6.35 0.09 12.24
C PHE A 375 -5.90 0.02 13.72
N GLY A 376 -6.75 0.41 14.68
CA GLY A 376 -6.40 0.37 16.11
C GLY A 376 -5.10 1.14 16.43
N TYR A 377 -4.94 2.29 15.79
CA TYR A 377 -3.75 3.13 15.87
C TYR A 377 -4.03 4.34 16.78
N ASP A 378 -3.31 4.40 17.90
CA ASP A 378 -3.41 5.49 18.88
C ASP A 378 -2.04 6.16 19.07
N PRO A 379 -1.67 7.12 18.21
CA PRO A 379 -0.41 7.85 18.37
C PRO A 379 -0.44 8.75 19.61
N PHE A 380 -1.62 9.13 20.11
CA PHE A 380 -1.74 10.06 21.24
C PHE A 380 -1.44 9.42 22.59
N ALA A 381 -1.33 8.09 22.63
CA ALA A 381 -0.78 7.37 23.77
C ALA A 381 0.69 7.73 24.04
N VAL A 382 1.44 8.20 23.03
CA VAL A 382 2.88 8.52 23.13
C VAL A 382 3.26 9.92 22.61
N LEU A 383 2.45 10.53 21.76
CA LEU A 383 2.64 11.89 21.24
C LEU A 383 1.55 12.83 21.76
N LYS A 384 1.88 14.12 21.94
CA LYS A 384 0.88 15.13 22.24
C LYS A 384 0.12 15.52 20.98
N ARG A 385 -1.21 15.59 21.04
CA ARG A 385 -2.06 15.87 19.87
C ARG A 385 -1.71 17.21 19.20
N GLU A 386 -1.43 18.24 19.97
CA GLU A 386 -1.04 19.57 19.49
C GLU A 386 0.29 19.59 18.72
N GLU A 387 1.13 18.56 18.91
CA GLU A 387 2.40 18.39 18.20
C GLU A 387 2.28 17.54 16.93
N CYS A 388 1.06 17.09 16.60
CA CYS A 388 0.77 16.16 15.51
C CYS A 388 0.05 16.82 14.33
N THR A 389 -0.20 18.13 14.39
CA THR A 389 -0.85 18.85 13.29
C THR A 389 0.13 19.11 12.15
N VAL A 390 -0.38 19.31 10.93
CA VAL A 390 0.42 19.66 9.74
C VAL A 390 1.40 20.81 10.06
N GLY A 391 0.92 21.88 10.71
CA GLY A 391 1.76 23.02 11.06
C GLY A 391 2.84 22.68 12.11
N ALA A 392 2.49 21.92 13.15
CA ALA A 392 3.43 21.54 14.20
C ALA A 392 4.50 20.57 13.69
N LEU A 393 4.13 19.64 12.81
CA LEU A 393 5.04 18.70 12.18
C LEU A 393 6.02 19.42 11.26
N ARG A 394 5.54 20.33 10.41
CA ARG A 394 6.41 21.13 9.53
C ARG A 394 7.39 22.00 10.29
N ALA A 395 6.98 22.56 11.44
CA ALA A 395 7.88 23.32 12.31
C ALA A 395 9.04 22.48 12.88
N LYS A 396 8.90 21.14 12.95
CA LYS A 396 9.96 20.22 13.39
C LYS A 396 10.96 19.86 12.29
N ALA A 397 10.65 20.15 11.03
CA ALA A 397 11.42 19.69 9.87
C ALA A 397 11.85 20.81 8.93
N THR A 398 12.06 22.03 9.46
CA THR A 398 12.56 23.17 8.68
C THR A 398 13.98 22.97 8.15
N HIS A 399 14.71 21.97 8.65
CA HIS A 399 16.05 21.59 8.19
C HIS A 399 16.04 20.68 6.96
N VAL A 400 14.89 20.12 6.59
CA VAL A 400 14.77 19.15 5.50
C VAL A 400 14.67 19.88 4.17
N ASP A 401 15.54 19.52 3.23
CA ASP A 401 15.51 20.05 1.86
C ASP A 401 14.40 19.38 1.04
N VAL A 402 13.52 20.23 0.50
CA VAL A 402 12.35 19.88 -0.31
C VAL A 402 12.48 20.30 -1.76
N SER A 403 13.60 20.93 -2.13
CA SER A 403 13.86 21.27 -3.52
C SER A 403 13.95 20.00 -4.37
N PRO A 404 13.44 20.03 -5.62
CA PRO A 404 13.63 18.92 -6.54
C PRO A 404 15.12 18.59 -6.69
N ARG A 405 15.46 17.30 -6.54
CA ARG A 405 16.82 16.79 -6.73
C ARG A 405 16.99 16.37 -8.18
N GLU A 406 17.50 17.28 -8.99
CA GLU A 406 17.81 17.02 -10.40
C GLU A 406 19.01 16.09 -10.57
N ASN A 407 19.05 15.36 -11.69
CA ASN A 407 20.20 14.57 -12.12
C ASN A 407 20.69 13.54 -11.08
N MET A 408 19.77 12.94 -10.32
CA MET A 408 20.12 11.85 -9.40
C MET A 408 20.61 10.58 -10.13
N GLY A 409 20.56 10.57 -11.46
CA GLY A 409 21.07 9.51 -12.32
C GLY A 409 20.02 8.44 -12.63
N GLY A 410 20.43 7.54 -13.53
CA GLY A 410 19.56 6.58 -14.21
C GLY A 410 19.53 6.87 -15.73
N PHE A 411 19.27 5.82 -16.50
CA PHE A 411 19.19 5.90 -17.96
C PHE A 411 17.76 6.15 -18.40
N ASN A 412 17.46 7.29 -19.03
CA ASN A 412 16.11 7.56 -19.52
C ASN A 412 15.85 6.58 -20.66
N PRO A 413 15.02 5.55 -20.46
CA PRO A 413 14.88 4.49 -21.44
C PRO A 413 13.95 4.90 -22.58
N SER A 414 13.12 5.91 -22.37
CA SER A 414 12.26 6.48 -23.39
C SER A 414 13.03 7.49 -24.24
N ASN A 415 13.86 7.00 -25.15
CA ASN A 415 14.33 7.81 -26.27
C ASN A 415 13.21 7.99 -27.32
N SER A 416 12.07 8.52 -26.88
CA SER A 416 10.95 8.86 -27.75
C SER A 416 11.19 10.27 -28.26
N GLU A 417 11.49 10.43 -29.56
CA GLU A 417 11.74 11.69 -30.28
C GLU A 417 10.52 12.66 -30.25
N GLY A 418 10.08 13.06 -29.06
CA GLY A 418 8.88 13.88 -28.81
C GLY A 418 7.54 13.15 -28.96
N ARG A 419 7.51 11.83 -29.19
CA ARG A 419 6.27 11.04 -29.26
C ARG A 419 5.90 10.42 -27.90
N PRO A 420 4.63 10.02 -27.67
CA PRO A 420 4.26 9.28 -26.48
C PRO A 420 5.02 7.95 -26.33
N VAL A 421 5.38 7.61 -25.08
CA VAL A 421 5.97 6.32 -24.70
C VAL A 421 4.86 5.28 -24.64
N THR A 422 5.07 4.13 -25.28
CA THR A 422 4.07 3.07 -25.37
C THR A 422 4.19 2.03 -24.26
N ASN A 423 3.11 1.31 -23.98
CA ASN A 423 3.10 0.16 -23.07
C ASN A 423 4.18 -0.87 -23.42
N GLY A 424 4.33 -1.20 -24.71
CA GLY A 424 5.30 -2.18 -25.19
C GLY A 424 6.76 -1.71 -25.04
N GLU A 425 7.01 -0.40 -25.01
CA GLU A 425 8.34 0.14 -24.70
C GLU A 425 8.65 0.02 -23.22
N VAL A 426 7.70 0.37 -22.35
CA VAL A 426 7.87 0.22 -20.90
C VAL A 426 8.06 -1.25 -20.51
N MET A 427 7.27 -2.16 -21.07
CA MET A 427 7.38 -3.60 -20.77
C MET A 427 8.74 -4.20 -21.15
N LYS A 428 9.42 -3.67 -22.18
CA LYS A 428 10.77 -4.11 -22.55
C LYS A 428 11.84 -3.70 -21.53
N LEU A 429 11.53 -2.75 -20.64
CA LEU A 429 12.45 -2.32 -19.58
C LEU A 429 12.45 -3.27 -18.39
N PHE A 430 11.39 -4.07 -18.27
CA PHE A 430 11.24 -5.11 -17.24
C PHE A 430 11.63 -6.51 -17.74
N ALA A 431 11.93 -6.67 -19.03
CA ALA A 431 12.30 -7.94 -19.67
C ALA A 431 13.83 -8.09 -19.72
#